data_AF-N1PYZ0-F1
#
_entry.id   AF-N1PYZ0-F1
#
_cell.length_a   1.000
_cell.length_b   1.000
_cell.length_c   1.000
_cell.angle_alpha   90.00
_cell.angle_beta   90.00
_cell.angle_gamma   90.00
#
_symmetry.space_group_name_H-M   'P 1'
#
loop_
_entity.id
_entity.type
_entity.pdbx_description
1 polymer ?
#
loop_
_entity_poly.entity_id
_entity_poly.type
_entity_poly.pdbx_seq_one_letter_code
_entity_poly.pdbx_strand_id
1 'polypeptide(L)'
;LPSSPPVTASIPSENLTISGGIAIFHLATARVVLCYHTRDRYFFLPKGRKNVHENILSAAEREGFEESGFRNRVLALSIEHGQTLPETGEGHGEDARFVTEPLWTQMLPLRAGSTRQYLLFWYAGETVPQDAEAQYQQQAENASQSSGKQIYRPPPPFPQDMTIRQRIGLDARLEEDGKKAVYEPVKHEGTGVDEEEMLYTAALVPINEAMRKLRGRLEADVVNRAWEGIQLRMRLE
;
A
#
# COMPACT_ATOMS: atom_id res chain seq x y z
N LEU A 1 7.41 18.68 -10.57
CA LEU A 1 6.15 19.44 -10.77
C LEU A 1 6.24 20.71 -9.94
N PRO A 2 5.91 21.90 -10.47
CA PRO A 2 5.86 23.11 -9.65
C PRO A 2 4.84 22.88 -8.51
N SER A 3 5.19 23.29 -7.28
CA SER A 3 4.25 23.18 -6.18
C SER A 3 3.02 24.05 -6.47
N SER A 4 1.84 23.50 -6.21
CA SER A 4 0.65 24.35 -6.15
C SER A 4 0.82 25.34 -4.99
N PRO A 5 0.31 26.58 -5.10
CA PRO A 5 0.35 27.50 -3.98
C PRO A 5 -0.36 26.87 -2.77
N PRO A 6 0.09 27.18 -1.53
CA PRO A 6 -0.59 26.72 -0.33
C PRO A 6 -2.07 27.10 -0.37
N VAL A 7 -2.94 26.16 0.00
CA VAL A 7 -4.39 26.36 0.04
C VAL A 7 -4.85 26.45 1.49
N THR A 8 -5.58 27.52 1.83
CA THR A 8 -6.28 27.63 3.12
C THR A 8 -7.74 27.26 2.92
N ALA A 9 -8.20 26.21 3.60
CA ALA A 9 -9.60 25.81 3.64
C ALA A 9 -9.98 25.34 5.04
N SER A 10 -11.19 25.70 5.49
CA SER A 10 -11.75 25.25 6.77
C SER A 10 -12.99 24.40 6.48
N ILE A 11 -12.95 23.14 6.89
CA ILE A 11 -13.98 22.15 6.61
C ILE A 11 -14.43 21.54 7.94
N PRO A 12 -15.73 21.56 8.28
CA PRO A 12 -16.23 20.84 9.44
C PRO A 12 -15.89 19.34 9.33
N SER A 13 -15.46 18.71 10.43
CA SER A 13 -14.97 17.33 10.41
C SER A 13 -16.00 16.33 9.88
N GLU A 14 -17.29 16.56 10.09
CA GLU A 14 -18.40 15.76 9.53
C GLU A 14 -18.50 15.82 8.00
N ASN A 15 -17.85 16.82 7.39
CA ASN A 15 -17.74 16.99 5.95
C ASN A 15 -16.35 16.60 5.42
N LEU A 16 -15.47 16.03 6.25
CA LEU A 16 -14.15 15.55 5.83
C LEU A 16 -14.05 14.04 6.02
N THR A 17 -13.82 13.33 4.93
CA THR A 17 -13.48 11.90 4.95
C THR A 17 -11.97 11.76 4.83
N ILE A 18 -11.36 11.02 5.76
CA ILE A 18 -9.91 10.70 5.75
C ILE A 18 -9.72 9.30 5.19
N SER A 19 -8.72 9.10 4.34
CA SER A 19 -8.55 7.86 3.59
C SER A 19 -7.10 7.54 3.27
N GLY A 20 -6.80 6.25 3.19
CA GLY A 20 -5.47 5.73 2.89
C GLY A 20 -5.50 4.97 1.57
N GLY A 21 -4.47 5.15 0.76
CA GLY A 21 -4.20 4.40 -0.45
C GLY A 21 -2.78 3.90 -0.48
N ILE A 22 -2.53 2.80 -1.19
CA ILE A 22 -1.21 2.17 -1.18
C ILE A 22 -0.82 1.61 -2.55
N ALA A 23 0.41 1.88 -2.97
CA ALA A 23 1.03 1.22 -4.11
C ALA A 23 1.81 0.01 -3.60
N ILE A 24 1.30 -1.21 -3.83
CA ILE A 24 1.86 -2.46 -3.27
C ILE A 24 2.81 -3.07 -4.29
N PHE A 25 4.09 -3.15 -3.95
CA PHE A 25 5.13 -3.71 -4.83
C PHE A 25 5.50 -5.13 -4.44
N HIS A 26 5.66 -5.99 -5.44
CA HIS A 26 6.47 -7.19 -5.29
C HIS A 26 7.90 -6.86 -5.70
N LEU A 27 8.73 -6.56 -4.70
CA LEU A 27 10.07 -5.98 -4.88
C LEU A 27 10.98 -6.84 -5.76
N ALA A 28 10.97 -8.17 -5.56
CA ALA A 28 11.85 -9.09 -6.27
C ALA A 28 11.62 -9.15 -7.78
N THR A 29 10.41 -8.82 -8.25
CA THR A 29 10.05 -8.89 -9.68
C THR A 29 9.74 -7.53 -10.31
N ALA A 30 9.92 -6.43 -9.57
CA ALA A 30 9.56 -5.08 -10.01
C ALA A 30 8.14 -5.01 -10.59
N ARG A 31 7.19 -5.63 -9.89
CA ARG A 31 5.76 -5.59 -10.19
C ARG A 31 5.02 -4.80 -9.12
N VAL A 32 3.89 -4.22 -9.50
CA VAL A 32 3.00 -3.47 -8.61
C VAL A 32 1.57 -3.98 -8.77
N VAL A 33 0.84 -4.03 -7.67
CA VAL A 33 -0.58 -4.41 -7.66
C VAL A 33 -1.39 -3.31 -8.36
N LEU A 34 -2.25 -3.72 -9.27
CA LEU A 34 -3.19 -2.84 -9.95
C LEU A 34 -4.59 -3.43 -9.89
N CYS A 35 -5.53 -2.65 -9.36
CA CYS A 35 -6.94 -2.99 -9.35
C CYS A 35 -7.60 -2.51 -10.65
N TYR A 36 -8.66 -3.20 -11.06
CA TYR A 36 -9.46 -2.91 -12.24
C TYR A 36 -10.93 -3.04 -11.91
N HIS A 37 -11.66 -1.94 -12.07
CA HIS A 37 -13.11 -1.93 -11.92
C HIS A 37 -13.72 -2.50 -13.20
N THR A 38 -14.35 -3.67 -13.11
CA THR A 38 -14.83 -4.42 -14.30
C THR A 38 -16.02 -3.75 -15.01
N ARG A 39 -16.95 -3.17 -14.24
CA ARG A 39 -18.10 -2.41 -14.75
C ARG A 39 -17.68 -1.08 -15.39
N ASP A 40 -16.95 -0.26 -14.65
CA ASP A 40 -16.61 1.12 -15.06
C ASP A 40 -15.31 1.19 -15.88
N ARG A 41 -14.63 0.04 -16.03
CA ARG A 41 -13.53 -0.23 -16.94
C ARG A 41 -12.31 0.68 -16.77
N TYR A 42 -11.92 0.93 -15.53
CA TYR A 42 -10.71 1.71 -15.24
C TYR A 42 -9.78 0.99 -14.27
N PHE A 43 -8.49 1.28 -14.40
CA PHE A 43 -7.44 0.83 -13.48
C PHE A 43 -7.22 1.86 -12.38
N PHE A 44 -6.91 1.39 -11.18
CA PHE A 44 -6.63 2.20 -10.00
C PHE A 44 -5.71 1.46 -9.02
N LEU A 45 -5.12 2.19 -8.08
CA LEU A 45 -4.43 1.62 -6.93
C LEU A 45 -5.42 1.45 -5.78
N PRO A 46 -5.26 0.43 -4.91
CA PRO A 46 -6.20 0.21 -3.83
C PRO A 46 -6.18 1.36 -2.81
N LYS A 47 -7.37 1.79 -2.38
CA LYS A 47 -7.58 2.93 -1.49
C LYS A 47 -9.02 3.02 -0.99
N GLY A 48 -9.18 3.31 0.30
CA GLY A 48 -10.49 3.50 0.89
C GLY A 48 -10.48 4.24 2.23
N ARG A 49 -11.62 4.18 2.90
CA ARG A 49 -11.93 5.05 4.04
C ARG A 49 -11.32 4.49 5.31
N LYS A 50 -10.70 5.36 6.09
CA LYS A 50 -10.24 5.00 7.42
C LYS A 50 -11.45 4.72 8.33
N ASN A 51 -11.41 3.60 9.05
CA ASN A 51 -12.39 3.25 10.07
C ASN A 51 -12.27 4.13 11.32
N VAL A 52 -13.32 4.19 12.14
CA VAL A 52 -13.26 4.89 13.45
C VAL A 52 -12.15 4.26 14.31
N HIS A 53 -11.35 5.08 14.99
CA HIS A 53 -10.20 4.69 15.83
C HIS A 53 -9.02 3.96 15.13
N GLU A 54 -9.08 3.72 13.82
CA GLU A 54 -7.96 3.14 13.05
C GLU A 54 -6.76 4.13 12.92
N ASN A 55 -5.55 3.70 12.56
CA ASN A 55 -4.49 4.61 12.08
C ASN A 55 -4.60 4.73 10.55
N ILE A 56 -4.23 5.86 9.96
CA ILE A 56 -4.23 6.05 8.51
C ILE A 56 -3.31 5.05 7.77
N LEU A 57 -2.18 4.67 8.35
CA LEU A 57 -1.30 3.64 7.78
C LEU A 57 -2.00 2.26 7.77
N SER A 58 -2.62 1.89 8.90
CA SER A 58 -3.38 0.64 9.01
C SER A 58 -4.57 0.61 8.04
N ALA A 59 -5.22 1.76 7.82
CA ALA A 59 -6.27 1.90 6.83
C ALA A 59 -5.72 1.62 5.42
N ALA A 60 -4.59 2.23 5.03
CA ALA A 60 -3.99 1.98 3.73
C ALA A 60 -3.65 0.50 3.51
N GLU A 61 -3.10 -0.18 4.52
CA GLU A 61 -2.79 -1.62 4.44
C GLU A 61 -4.05 -2.49 4.32
N ARG A 62 -5.07 -2.21 5.16
CA ARG A 62 -6.36 -2.91 5.13
C ARG A 62 -7.05 -2.75 3.78
N GLU A 63 -7.21 -1.53 3.31
CA GLU A 63 -7.82 -1.22 2.01
C GLU A 63 -7.01 -1.85 0.87
N GLY A 64 -5.68 -1.85 1.00
CA GLY A 64 -4.77 -2.59 0.13
C GLY A 64 -5.12 -4.07 0.01
N PHE A 65 -5.43 -4.73 1.13
CA PHE A 65 -5.80 -6.14 1.16
C PHE A 65 -7.24 -6.38 0.71
N GLU A 66 -8.21 -5.60 1.20
CA GLU A 66 -9.64 -5.75 0.91
C GLU A 66 -9.92 -5.60 -0.60
N GLU A 67 -9.40 -4.54 -1.23
CA GLU A 67 -9.67 -4.27 -2.66
C GLU A 67 -8.83 -5.10 -3.64
N SER A 68 -7.67 -5.64 -3.22
CA SER A 68 -6.74 -6.33 -4.14
C SER A 68 -6.53 -7.82 -3.87
N GLY A 69 -6.81 -8.27 -2.65
CA GLY A 69 -6.50 -9.63 -2.19
C GLY A 69 -5.03 -9.87 -1.85
N PHE A 70 -4.13 -8.92 -2.04
CA PHE A 70 -2.70 -9.09 -1.71
C PHE A 70 -2.39 -8.56 -0.31
N ARG A 71 -1.88 -9.43 0.57
CA ARG A 71 -1.37 -8.98 1.88
C ARG A 71 -0.16 -8.08 1.67
N ASN A 72 -0.18 -6.96 2.37
CA ASN A 72 0.77 -5.89 2.15
C ASN A 72 1.10 -5.18 3.46
N ARG A 73 2.29 -4.59 3.51
CA ARG A 73 2.72 -3.72 4.59
C ARG A 73 3.36 -2.46 4.04
N VAL A 74 3.25 -1.36 4.77
CA VAL A 74 3.88 -0.09 4.38
C VAL A 74 5.40 -0.24 4.38
N LEU A 75 6.03 0.39 3.39
CA LEU A 75 7.48 0.41 3.22
C LEU A 75 8.04 1.76 3.64
N ALA A 76 9.00 1.75 4.56
CA ALA A 76 9.74 2.96 4.92
C ALA A 76 10.69 3.35 3.77
N LEU A 77 10.66 4.60 3.33
CA LEU A 77 11.44 5.10 2.20
C LEU A 77 12.19 6.38 2.56
N SER A 78 13.26 6.68 1.82
CA SER A 78 13.95 7.96 1.92
C SER A 78 13.22 8.98 1.07
N ILE A 79 12.28 9.70 1.68
CA ILE A 79 11.46 10.71 1.03
C ILE A 79 11.61 12.04 1.75
N GLU A 80 11.62 13.13 0.99
CA GLU A 80 11.55 14.47 1.56
C GLU A 80 10.16 14.70 2.16
N HIS A 81 10.11 15.12 3.43
CA HIS A 81 8.87 15.42 4.13
C HIS A 81 8.98 16.69 4.98
N GLY A 82 7.83 17.27 5.31
CA GLY A 82 7.75 18.48 6.15
C GLY A 82 7.67 18.19 7.66
N GLN A 83 7.62 16.93 8.07
CA GLN A 83 7.31 16.59 9.47
C GLN A 83 8.52 16.80 10.37
N THR A 84 8.24 17.18 11.62
CA THR A 84 9.26 17.29 12.66
C THR A 84 9.78 15.92 13.05
N LEU A 85 11.09 15.84 13.31
CA LEU A 85 11.67 14.66 13.95
C LEU A 85 11.15 14.55 15.39
N PRO A 86 11.01 13.32 15.94
CA PRO A 86 10.67 13.14 17.35
C PRO A 86 11.68 13.88 18.25
N GLU A 87 11.33 14.18 19.50
CA GLU A 87 12.25 14.89 20.43
C GLU A 87 13.22 13.92 21.14
N THR A 88 12.80 12.67 21.38
CA THR A 88 13.63 11.54 21.84
C THR A 88 13.06 10.22 21.31
N GLY A 89 13.87 9.15 21.20
CA GLY A 89 13.40 7.79 20.88
C GLY A 89 13.70 7.30 19.45
N GLU A 90 12.93 6.30 18.99
CA GLU A 90 13.00 5.75 17.62
C GLU A 90 12.72 6.86 16.58
N GLY A 91 13.55 6.96 15.53
CA GLY A 91 13.46 8.02 14.52
C GLY A 91 14.39 9.21 14.74
N HIS A 92 15.45 9.06 15.56
CA HIS A 92 16.54 10.03 15.71
C HIS A 92 17.79 9.63 14.92
N GLY A 93 18.49 10.61 14.36
CA GLY A 93 19.78 10.37 13.68
C GLY A 93 19.65 9.54 12.39
N GLU A 94 20.48 8.51 12.25
CA GLU A 94 20.45 7.61 11.07
C GLU A 94 19.14 6.81 10.91
N ASP A 95 18.34 6.67 11.98
CA ASP A 95 17.03 6.00 11.93
C ASP A 95 15.93 6.88 11.30
N ALA A 96 16.16 8.18 11.16
CA ALA A 96 15.25 9.09 10.46
C ALA A 96 15.38 9.02 8.93
N ARG A 97 16.30 8.21 8.40
CA ARG A 97 16.59 8.14 6.95
C ARG A 97 15.46 7.52 6.14
N PHE A 98 14.73 6.57 6.75
CA PHE A 98 13.63 5.85 6.11
C PHE A 98 12.36 6.04 6.92
N VAL A 99 11.38 6.73 6.34
CA VAL A 99 10.13 7.10 7.01
C VAL A 99 8.93 6.53 6.28
N THR A 100 7.80 6.43 6.97
CA THR A 100 6.52 5.95 6.43
C THR A 100 5.55 7.10 6.13
N GLU A 101 6.08 8.27 5.79
CA GLU A 101 5.28 9.44 5.42
C GLU A 101 4.57 9.25 4.04
N PRO A 102 3.46 9.97 3.78
CA PRO A 102 2.76 9.88 2.50
C PRO A 102 3.64 10.34 1.33
N LEU A 103 3.64 9.56 0.25
CA LEU A 103 4.24 9.93 -1.05
C LEU A 103 3.49 11.06 -1.74
N TRP A 104 2.18 11.11 -1.52
CA TRP A 104 1.29 12.10 -2.11
C TRP A 104 0.04 12.26 -1.25
N THR A 105 -0.48 13.48 -1.17
CA THR A 105 -1.76 13.78 -0.53
C THR A 105 -2.70 14.47 -1.52
N GLN A 106 -3.95 14.02 -1.59
CA GLN A 106 -5.00 14.63 -2.41
C GLN A 106 -6.16 15.12 -1.56
N MET A 107 -6.73 16.25 -1.96
CA MET A 107 -8.05 16.69 -1.51
C MET A 107 -9.00 16.69 -2.70
N LEU A 108 -10.06 15.90 -2.62
CA LEU A 108 -11.02 15.66 -3.71
C LEU A 108 -12.46 15.83 -3.19
N PRO A 109 -13.43 16.23 -4.02
CA PRO A 109 -14.84 16.10 -3.65
C PRO A 109 -15.23 14.62 -3.55
N LEU A 110 -15.92 14.23 -2.48
CA LEU A 110 -16.31 12.82 -2.26
C LEU A 110 -17.29 12.32 -3.34
N ARG A 111 -18.21 13.19 -3.77
CA ARG A 111 -19.15 12.96 -4.87
C ARG A 111 -19.41 14.29 -5.60
N ALA A 112 -19.78 14.23 -6.88
CA ALA A 112 -20.21 15.41 -7.61
C ALA A 112 -21.40 16.06 -6.90
N GLY A 113 -21.31 17.38 -6.63
CA GLY A 113 -22.34 18.14 -5.92
C GLY A 113 -22.37 17.93 -4.39
N SER A 114 -21.45 17.16 -3.81
CA SER A 114 -21.32 17.00 -2.36
C SER A 114 -20.52 18.15 -1.73
N THR A 115 -20.91 18.57 -0.53
CA THR A 115 -20.10 19.46 0.32
C THR A 115 -18.99 18.72 1.06
N ARG A 116 -18.99 17.37 1.01
CA ARG A 116 -17.99 16.53 1.65
C ARG A 116 -16.71 16.39 0.83
N GLN A 117 -15.59 16.57 1.50
CA GLN A 117 -14.25 16.43 0.97
C GLN A 117 -13.64 15.08 1.36
N TYR A 118 -12.73 14.62 0.53
CA TYR A 118 -12.00 13.37 0.65
C TYR A 118 -10.51 13.70 0.69
N LEU A 119 -9.88 13.50 1.85
CA LEU A 119 -8.45 13.67 2.07
C LEU A 119 -7.78 12.30 2.01
N LEU A 120 -7.04 12.07 0.93
CA LEU A 120 -6.42 10.78 0.62
C LEU A 120 -4.91 10.88 0.74
N PHE A 121 -4.32 10.00 1.55
CA PHE A 121 -2.88 9.84 1.72
C PHE A 121 -2.42 8.58 0.99
N TRP A 122 -1.42 8.72 0.12
CA TRP A 122 -0.85 7.63 -0.66
C TRP A 122 0.49 7.16 -0.09
N TYR A 123 0.64 5.85 0.12
CA TYR A 123 1.84 5.24 0.68
C TYR A 123 2.48 4.24 -0.30
N ALA A 124 3.77 3.96 -0.09
CA ALA A 124 4.42 2.79 -0.68
C ALA A 124 4.20 1.58 0.23
N GLY A 125 3.92 0.43 -0.35
CA GLY A 125 3.88 -0.84 0.36
C GLY A 125 4.61 -1.94 -0.40
N GLU A 126 4.85 -3.04 0.28
CA GLU A 126 5.29 -4.29 -0.35
C GLU A 126 4.32 -5.42 -0.09
N THR A 127 4.31 -6.42 -0.97
CA THR A 127 3.75 -7.74 -0.64
C THR A 127 4.57 -8.38 0.48
N VAL A 128 3.90 -9.06 1.41
CA VAL A 128 4.57 -9.75 2.53
C VAL A 128 5.40 -10.96 2.05
N PRO A 129 6.47 -11.34 2.76
CA PRO A 129 7.22 -12.56 2.44
C PRO A 129 6.37 -13.82 2.69
N GLN A 130 6.73 -14.93 2.02
CA GLN A 130 6.00 -16.20 2.13
C GLN A 130 5.81 -16.70 3.58
N ASP A 131 6.82 -16.53 4.43
CA ASP A 131 6.74 -17.00 5.82
C ASP A 131 5.70 -16.21 6.62
N ALA A 132 5.60 -14.89 6.36
CA ALA A 132 4.55 -14.07 6.95
C ALA A 132 3.17 -14.48 6.41
N GLU A 133 3.04 -14.70 5.10
CA GLU A 133 1.80 -15.21 4.49
C GLU A 133 1.33 -16.53 5.14
N ALA A 134 2.25 -17.47 5.34
CA ALA A 134 1.98 -18.76 5.97
C ALA A 134 1.54 -18.61 7.44
N GLN A 135 2.17 -17.71 8.20
CA GLN A 135 1.76 -17.42 9.58
C GLN A 135 0.31 -16.89 9.65
N TYR A 136 -0.10 -16.02 8.72
CA TYR A 136 -1.48 -15.54 8.65
C TYR A 136 -2.46 -16.65 8.32
N GLN A 137 -2.11 -17.52 7.39
CA GLN A 137 -2.96 -18.64 7.00
C GLN A 137 -3.18 -19.60 8.18
N GLN A 138 -2.12 -19.97 8.91
CA GLN A 138 -2.22 -20.79 10.11
C GLN A 138 -3.07 -20.13 11.21
N GLN A 139 -2.91 -18.82 11.44
CA GLN A 139 -3.72 -18.10 12.41
C GLN A 139 -5.20 -18.05 12.01
N ALA A 140 -5.48 -17.86 10.72
CA ALA A 140 -6.85 -17.85 10.19
C ALA A 140 -7.52 -19.23 10.30
N GLU A 141 -6.81 -20.31 10.00
CA GLU A 141 -7.29 -21.68 10.18
C GLU A 141 -7.65 -21.97 11.64
N ASN A 142 -6.80 -21.52 12.58
CA ASN A 142 -7.06 -21.65 14.02
C ASN A 142 -8.27 -20.80 14.48
N ALA A 143 -8.47 -19.62 13.91
CA ALA A 143 -9.57 -18.72 14.27
C ALA A 143 -10.92 -19.09 13.63
N SER A 144 -10.90 -19.74 12.46
CA SER A 144 -12.11 -20.15 11.73
C SER A 144 -12.92 -21.24 12.44
N GLN A 145 -12.36 -21.85 13.50
CA GLN A 145 -13.10 -22.72 14.42
C GLN A 145 -14.01 -21.95 15.39
N SER A 146 -13.95 -20.61 15.42
CA SER A 146 -14.75 -19.76 16.31
C SER A 146 -15.37 -18.56 15.55
N SER A 147 -16.54 -18.78 14.95
CA SER A 147 -17.47 -17.77 14.39
C SER A 147 -17.03 -16.96 13.15
N GLY A 148 -18.00 -16.72 12.27
CA GLY A 148 -17.83 -16.25 10.90
C GLY A 148 -17.43 -14.79 10.72
N LYS A 149 -16.83 -14.55 9.55
CA LYS A 149 -16.17 -13.34 9.01
C LYS A 149 -14.73 -13.15 9.50
N GLN A 150 -13.80 -13.36 8.57
CA GLN A 150 -12.35 -13.28 8.79
C GLN A 150 -11.97 -11.83 9.07
N ILE A 151 -11.66 -11.51 10.34
CA ILE A 151 -11.23 -10.17 10.74
C ILE A 151 -9.85 -9.91 10.13
N TYR A 152 -9.72 -8.84 9.33
CA TYR A 152 -8.42 -8.41 8.83
C TYR A 152 -7.45 -8.16 10.00
N ARG A 153 -6.23 -8.68 9.88
CA ARG A 153 -5.16 -8.46 10.83
C ARG A 153 -3.96 -7.89 10.06
N PRO A 154 -3.44 -6.71 10.45
CA PRO A 154 -2.32 -6.10 9.75
C PRO A 154 -1.08 -6.98 9.91
N PRO A 155 -0.27 -7.16 8.84
CA PRO A 155 1.03 -7.83 8.93
C PRO A 155 2.01 -7.14 9.86
N PRO A 156 3.06 -7.84 10.33
CA PRO A 156 4.16 -7.19 11.03
C PRO A 156 4.77 -6.08 10.17
N PRO A 157 5.09 -4.91 10.77
CA PRO A 157 5.76 -3.82 10.08
C PRO A 157 7.04 -4.29 9.37
N PHE A 158 7.47 -3.53 8.36
CA PHE A 158 8.75 -3.77 7.72
C PHE A 158 9.89 -3.67 8.77
N PRO A 159 10.78 -4.66 8.92
CA PRO A 159 11.80 -4.63 9.96
C PRO A 159 12.79 -3.47 9.75
N GLN A 160 13.06 -2.71 10.82
CA GLN A 160 13.92 -1.52 10.75
C GLN A 160 15.36 -1.83 10.33
N ASP A 161 15.86 -3.01 10.69
CA ASP A 161 17.22 -3.50 10.44
C ASP A 161 17.36 -4.27 9.12
N MET A 162 16.28 -4.43 8.35
CA MET A 162 16.28 -5.15 7.09
C MET A 162 16.50 -4.20 5.91
N THR A 163 17.44 -4.55 5.03
CA THR A 163 17.61 -3.87 3.74
C THR A 163 16.60 -4.39 2.71
N ILE A 164 16.28 -3.57 1.71
CA ILE A 164 15.46 -3.97 0.55
C ILE A 164 16.12 -5.15 -0.19
N ARG A 165 17.46 -5.20 -0.28
CA ARG A 165 18.17 -6.32 -0.92
C ARG A 165 17.99 -7.62 -0.15
N GLN A 166 18.11 -7.60 1.18
CA GLN A 166 17.85 -8.76 2.02
C GLN A 166 16.40 -9.21 1.87
N ARG A 167 15.45 -8.27 1.88
CA ARG A 167 14.03 -8.55 1.66
C ARG A 167 13.77 -9.24 0.32
N ILE A 168 14.35 -8.74 -0.78
CA ILE A 168 14.28 -9.38 -2.11
C ILE A 168 14.85 -10.80 -2.05
N GLY A 169 15.94 -10.99 -1.30
CA GLY A 169 16.54 -12.32 -1.07
C GLY A 169 15.59 -13.32 -0.42
N LEU A 170 14.65 -12.88 0.42
CA LEU A 170 13.64 -13.76 1.04
C LEU A 170 12.62 -14.31 0.03
N ASP A 171 12.46 -13.67 -1.12
CA ASP A 171 11.61 -14.16 -2.21
C ASP A 171 12.35 -15.11 -3.15
N ALA A 172 13.67 -15.26 -3.03
CA ALA A 172 14.43 -16.20 -3.85
C ALA A 172 14.08 -17.65 -3.48
N ARG A 173 13.87 -18.49 -4.50
CA ARG A 173 13.54 -19.91 -4.37
C ARG A 173 14.42 -20.75 -5.28
N LEU A 174 14.53 -22.03 -4.94
CA LEU A 174 15.08 -23.06 -5.81
C LEU A 174 13.95 -24.04 -6.12
N GLU A 175 13.69 -24.27 -7.40
CA GLU A 175 12.79 -25.33 -7.85
C GLU A 175 13.43 -26.71 -7.65
N GLU A 176 12.63 -27.77 -7.74
CA GLU A 176 13.10 -29.15 -7.58
C GLU A 176 14.19 -29.54 -8.60
N ASP A 177 14.22 -28.88 -9.76
CA ASP A 177 15.23 -29.07 -10.81
C ASP A 177 16.49 -28.19 -10.63
N GLY A 178 16.57 -27.45 -9.52
CA GLY A 178 17.68 -26.55 -9.20
C GLY A 178 17.62 -25.18 -9.87
N LYS A 179 16.56 -24.86 -10.64
CA LYS A 179 16.38 -23.52 -11.21
C LYS A 179 16.04 -22.50 -10.13
N LYS A 180 16.56 -21.29 -10.31
CA LYS A 180 16.18 -20.15 -9.47
C LYS A 180 14.75 -19.73 -9.83
N ALA A 181 13.88 -19.75 -8.85
CA ALA A 181 12.53 -19.20 -8.92
C ALA A 181 12.40 -18.01 -7.97
N VAL A 182 11.29 -17.29 -8.09
CA VAL A 182 10.90 -16.21 -7.18
C VAL A 182 9.52 -16.55 -6.63
N TYR A 183 9.35 -16.34 -5.33
CA TYR A 183 8.06 -16.47 -4.66
C TYR A 183 7.00 -15.62 -5.38
N GLU A 184 5.84 -16.21 -5.66
CA GLU A 184 4.68 -15.48 -6.19
C GLU A 184 3.73 -15.14 -5.04
N PRO A 185 3.50 -13.85 -4.73
CA PRO A 185 2.59 -13.45 -3.67
C PRO A 185 1.18 -14.01 -3.86
N VAL A 186 0.59 -14.49 -2.77
CA VAL A 186 -0.76 -15.06 -2.78
C VAL A 186 -1.81 -13.96 -2.97
N LYS A 187 -2.69 -14.15 -3.95
CA LYS A 187 -3.92 -13.36 -4.12
C LYS A 187 -5.07 -14.09 -3.43
N HIS A 188 -5.64 -13.47 -2.40
CA HIS A 188 -6.83 -13.97 -1.71
C HIS A 188 -8.08 -13.52 -2.44
N GLU A 189 -9.01 -14.45 -2.68
CA GLU A 189 -10.30 -14.14 -3.31
C GLU A 189 -11.35 -13.83 -2.23
N GLY A 190 -12.36 -13.03 -2.60
CA GLY A 190 -13.48 -12.71 -1.70
C GLY A 190 -13.10 -11.79 -0.53
N THR A 191 -12.05 -10.97 -0.69
CA THR A 191 -11.61 -9.98 0.31
C THR A 191 -12.41 -8.69 0.28
N GLY A 192 -13.16 -8.44 -0.80
CA GLY A 192 -14.00 -7.25 -0.94
C GLY A 192 -15.09 -7.18 0.12
N VAL A 193 -15.32 -5.99 0.67
CA VAL A 193 -16.23 -5.78 1.80
C VAL A 193 -17.66 -5.41 1.40
N ASP A 194 -17.87 -4.95 0.17
CA ASP A 194 -19.19 -4.56 -0.35
C ASP A 194 -19.43 -4.95 -1.81
N GLU A 195 -20.65 -4.71 -2.29
CA GLU A 195 -21.09 -5.06 -3.66
C GLU A 195 -20.29 -4.33 -4.76
N GLU A 196 -19.74 -3.15 -4.46
CA GLU A 196 -18.93 -2.39 -5.40
C GLU A 196 -17.55 -3.04 -5.55
N GLU A 197 -16.94 -3.44 -4.43
CA GLU A 197 -15.65 -4.12 -4.41
C GLU A 197 -15.68 -5.52 -5.04
N MET A 198 -16.83 -6.18 -5.04
CA MET A 198 -17.03 -7.44 -5.79
C MET A 198 -16.86 -7.26 -7.31
N LEU A 199 -16.89 -6.03 -7.83
CA LEU A 199 -16.64 -5.71 -9.23
C LEU A 199 -15.16 -5.46 -9.51
N TYR A 200 -14.29 -5.56 -8.51
CA TYR A 200 -12.86 -5.33 -8.66
C TYR A 200 -12.13 -6.62 -8.97
N THR A 201 -11.14 -6.51 -9.83
CA THR A 201 -10.14 -7.55 -10.07
C THR A 201 -8.77 -6.94 -9.87
N ALA A 202 -7.80 -7.72 -9.40
CA ALA A 202 -6.46 -7.21 -9.17
C ALA A 202 -5.40 -8.18 -9.68
N ALA A 203 -4.26 -7.64 -10.09
CA ALA A 203 -3.12 -8.40 -10.53
C ALA A 203 -1.81 -7.67 -10.22
N LEU A 204 -0.74 -8.44 -10.01
CA LEU A 204 0.63 -7.94 -10.04
C LEU A 204 1.06 -7.76 -11.49
N VAL A 205 1.31 -6.52 -11.90
CA VAL A 205 1.74 -6.18 -13.26
C VAL A 205 3.13 -5.53 -13.24
N PRO A 206 3.94 -5.66 -14.30
CA PRO A 206 5.19 -4.91 -14.43
C PRO A 206 4.97 -3.41 -14.26
N ILE A 207 5.91 -2.72 -13.60
CA ILE A 207 5.76 -1.28 -13.29
C ILE A 207 5.52 -0.44 -14.55
N ASN A 208 6.23 -0.71 -15.64
CA ASN A 208 6.03 -0.03 -16.93
C ASN A 208 4.61 -0.23 -17.48
N GLU A 209 4.02 -1.42 -17.28
CA GLU A 209 2.63 -1.69 -17.65
C GLU A 209 1.65 -0.93 -16.76
N ALA A 210 1.88 -0.89 -15.44
CA ALA A 210 1.07 -0.10 -14.52
C ALA A 210 1.07 1.39 -14.91
N MET A 211 2.25 1.96 -15.16
CA MET A 211 2.41 3.35 -15.61
C MET A 211 1.63 3.64 -16.90
N ARG A 212 1.61 2.69 -17.84
CA ARG A 212 0.83 2.82 -19.09
C ARG A 212 -0.68 2.78 -18.82
N LYS A 213 -1.15 1.88 -17.95
CA LYS A 213 -2.58 1.72 -17.62
C LYS A 213 -3.13 2.87 -16.78
N LEU A 214 -2.30 3.47 -15.92
CA LEU A 214 -2.64 4.61 -15.07
C LEU A 214 -2.35 5.97 -15.73
N ARG A 215 -1.90 5.97 -17.00
CA ARG A 215 -1.48 7.20 -17.70
C ARG A 215 -2.55 8.28 -17.64
N GLY A 216 -2.13 9.48 -17.23
CA GLY A 216 -3.00 10.66 -17.10
C GLY A 216 -3.80 10.71 -15.79
N ARG A 217 -3.58 9.77 -14.87
CA ARG A 217 -4.11 9.79 -13.51
C ARG A 217 -2.98 10.02 -12.50
N LEU A 218 -3.32 10.52 -11.32
CA LEU A 218 -2.34 10.77 -10.27
C LEU A 218 -1.65 9.48 -9.82
N GLU A 219 -2.38 8.37 -9.81
CA GLU A 219 -1.89 7.08 -9.35
C GLU A 219 -0.63 6.63 -10.11
N ALA A 220 -0.44 7.08 -11.36
CA ALA A 220 0.83 6.89 -12.07
C ALA A 220 2.00 7.63 -11.39
N ASP A 221 1.80 8.87 -10.95
CA ASP A 221 2.81 9.62 -10.20
C ASP A 221 3.11 8.99 -8.83
N VAL A 222 2.11 8.38 -8.19
CA VAL A 222 2.27 7.63 -6.94
C VAL A 222 3.15 6.40 -7.18
N VAL A 223 2.87 5.60 -8.20
CA VAL A 223 3.71 4.44 -8.57
C VAL A 223 5.14 4.88 -8.88
N ASN A 224 5.31 5.95 -9.66
CA ASN A 224 6.63 6.45 -10.03
C ASN A 224 7.44 6.90 -8.80
N ARG A 225 6.85 7.73 -7.93
CA ARG A 225 7.50 8.20 -6.70
C ARG A 225 7.85 7.06 -5.75
N ALA A 226 6.92 6.12 -5.56
CA ALA A 226 7.17 4.94 -4.73
C ALA A 226 8.36 4.14 -5.27
N TRP A 227 8.39 3.89 -6.59
CA TRP A 227 9.46 3.11 -7.19
C TRP A 227 10.81 3.82 -7.17
N GLU A 228 10.84 5.12 -7.47
CA GLU A 228 12.05 5.95 -7.33
C GLU A 228 12.56 5.95 -5.89
N GLY A 229 11.67 6.03 -4.91
CA GLY A 229 11.99 5.96 -3.48
C GLY A 229 12.55 4.59 -3.07
N ILE A 230 11.98 3.49 -3.58
CA ILE A 230 12.49 2.13 -3.38
C ILE A 230 13.91 2.01 -3.94
N GLN A 231 14.12 2.46 -5.18
CA GLN A 231 15.43 2.43 -5.83
C GLN A 231 16.45 3.32 -5.11
N LEU A 232 16.02 4.48 -4.58
CA LEU A 232 16.89 5.35 -3.79
C LEU A 232 17.28 4.70 -2.46
N ARG A 233 16.31 4.13 -1.73
CA ARG A 233 16.58 3.39 -0.49
C ARG A 233 17.61 2.28 -0.74
N MET A 234 17.44 1.47 -1.79
CA MET A 234 18.43 0.45 -2.17
C MET A 234 19.83 1.01 -2.43
N ARG A 235 19.97 2.27 -2.89
CA ARG A 235 21.30 2.87 -3.10
C ARG A 235 21.93 3.41 -1.81
N LEU A 236 21.11 3.72 -0.81
CA LEU A 236 21.54 4.29 0.48
C LEU A 236 21.86 3.21 1.53
N GLU A 237 21.28 2.01 1.38
CA GLU A 237 21.58 0.79 2.14
C GLU A 237 22.84 0.08 1.62
#